data_AF-A0A5P6NDI3-F1
#
_entry.id   AF-A0A5P6NDI3-F1
#
_cell.length_a   1.000
_cell.length_b   1.000
_cell.length_c   1.000
_cell.angle_alpha   90.00
_cell.angle_beta   90.00
_cell.angle_gamma   90.00
#
_symmetry.space_group_name_H-M   'P 1'
#
loop_
_entity.id
_entity.type
_entity.pdbx_description
1 polymer ?
#
loop_
_entity_poly.entity_id
_entity_poly.type
_entity_poly.pdbx_seq_one_letter_code
_entity_poly.pdbx_strand_id
1 'polypeptide(L)'
;MLWFLIFFLVVAGAVAVAIGKARGAGVAVQAEYERIKRTEPDSALAQYGPNEFEMAWKRAIDARKRASNIAALKVLPLMAAILFAGFAIPLLVLNDDGTLLVLGTLIAGGVALWYMKTKVLDPLPSILDFMKREAG
;
A
#
# COMPACT_ATOMS: atom_id res chain seq x y z
N MET A 1 9.77 -27.84 -15.26
CA MET A 1 8.30 -27.83 -15.04
C MET A 1 7.89 -27.59 -13.59
N LEU A 2 8.49 -28.24 -12.59
CA LEU A 2 8.11 -28.07 -11.16
C LEU A 2 8.20 -26.60 -10.68
N TRP A 3 9.26 -25.89 -11.08
CA TRP A 3 9.47 -24.47 -10.76
C TRP A 3 8.38 -23.54 -11.32
N PHE A 4 7.82 -23.86 -12.49
CA PHE A 4 6.71 -23.11 -13.08
C PHE A 4 5.42 -23.27 -12.27
N LEU A 5 5.15 -24.47 -11.76
CA LEU A 5 4.00 -24.74 -10.89
C LEU A 5 4.11 -23.97 -9.57
N ILE A 6 5.29 -23.95 -8.96
CA ILE A 6 5.54 -23.17 -7.73
C ILE A 6 5.32 -21.67 -7.99
N PHE A 7 5.82 -21.15 -9.11
CA PHE A 7 5.61 -19.75 -9.49
C PHE A 7 4.12 -19.40 -9.63
N PHE A 8 3.34 -20.23 -10.33
CA PHE A 8 1.90 -20.01 -10.46
C PHE A 8 1.16 -20.09 -9.12
N LEU A 9 1.59 -20.97 -8.22
CA LEU A 9 1.02 -21.10 -6.88
C LEU A 9 1.30 -19.86 -6.02
N VAL A 10 2.51 -19.30 -6.10
CA VAL A 10 2.88 -18.05 -5.40
C VAL A 10 2.10 -16.87 -5.96
N VAL A 11 1.98 -16.74 -7.28
CA VAL A 11 1.19 -15.68 -7.93
C VAL A 11 -0.29 -15.81 -7.57
N ALA A 12 -0.87 -17.02 -7.63
CA ALA A 12 -2.26 -17.25 -7.25
C ALA A 12 -2.51 -16.96 -5.77
N GLY A 13 -1.58 -17.32 -4.89
CA GLY A 13 -1.64 -16.99 -3.46
C GLY A 13 -1.61 -15.47 -3.21
N ALA A 14 -0.73 -14.74 -3.90
CA ALA A 14 -0.66 -13.28 -3.80
C ALA A 14 -1.95 -12.61 -4.30
N VAL A 15 -2.52 -13.09 -5.40
CA VAL A 15 -3.80 -12.61 -5.94
C VAL A 15 -4.95 -12.91 -4.98
N ALA A 16 -5.02 -14.11 -4.41
CA ALA A 16 -6.04 -14.48 -3.43
C ALA A 16 -5.98 -13.61 -2.16
N VAL A 17 -4.77 -13.31 -1.66
CA VAL A 17 -4.56 -12.39 -0.52
C VAL A 17 -5.00 -10.97 -0.87
N ALA A 18 -4.70 -10.49 -2.08
CA ALA A 18 -5.14 -9.17 -2.54
C ALA A 18 -6.67 -9.06 -2.60
N ILE A 19 -7.35 -10.08 -3.15
CA ILE A 19 -8.81 -10.14 -3.23
C ILE A 19 -9.46 -10.25 -1.84
N GLY A 20 -8.87 -11.04 -0.93
CA GLY A 20 -9.34 -11.17 0.45
C GLY A 20 -9.30 -9.83 1.21
N LYS A 21 -8.23 -9.05 1.05
CA LYS A 21 -8.12 -7.70 1.65
C LYS A 21 -9.14 -6.72 1.07
N ALA A 22 -9.48 -6.82 -0.21
CA ALA A 22 -10.46 -5.96 -0.85
C ALA A 22 -11.89 -6.19 -0.30
N ARG A 23 -12.27 -7.44 0.01
CA ARG A 23 -13.60 -7.75 0.58
C ARG A 23 -13.77 -7.28 2.02
N GLY A 24 -12.71 -7.24 2.82
CA GLY A 24 -12.75 -6.76 4.21
C GLY A 24 -12.86 -5.25 4.37
N ALA A 25 -12.58 -4.48 3.31
CA ALA A 25 -12.53 -3.02 3.40
C ALA A 25 -13.88 -2.37 3.74
N GLY A 26 -15.01 -2.91 3.26
CA GLY A 26 -16.35 -2.37 3.56
C GLY A 26 -16.78 -2.62 5.02
N VAL A 27 -16.46 -3.80 5.55
CA VAL A 27 -16.71 -4.15 6.97
C VAL A 27 -15.87 -3.27 7.90
N ALA A 28 -14.65 -2.92 7.49
CA ALA A 28 -13.78 -2.03 8.26
C ALA A 28 -14.36 -0.61 8.42
N VAL A 29 -14.97 -0.04 7.37
CA VAL A 29 -15.58 1.31 7.46
C VAL A 29 -16.72 1.35 8.46
N GLN A 30 -17.59 0.35 8.44
CA GLN A 30 -18.76 0.30 9.31
C GLN A 30 -18.37 0.02 10.77
N ALA A 31 -17.37 -0.84 10.99
CA ALA A 31 -16.79 -1.05 12.32
C ALA A 31 -16.11 0.21 12.88
N GLU A 32 -15.42 0.99 12.03
CA GLU A 32 -14.80 2.25 12.43
C GLU A 32 -15.85 3.31 12.79
N TYR A 33 -16.93 3.40 12.01
CA TYR A 33 -18.07 4.29 12.30
C TYR A 33 -18.72 3.96 13.65
N GLU A 34 -19.03 2.69 13.90
CA GLU A 34 -19.62 2.27 15.18
C GLU A 34 -18.67 2.49 16.36
N ARG A 35 -17.36 2.29 16.15
CA ARG A 35 -16.33 2.57 17.14
C ARG A 35 -16.33 4.06 17.50
N ILE A 36 -16.24 4.96 16.52
CA ILE A 36 -16.21 6.42 16.75
C ILE A 36 -17.48 6.88 17.46
N LYS A 37 -18.64 6.37 17.07
CA LYS A 37 -19.91 6.69 17.72
C LYS A 37 -19.93 6.29 19.21
N ARG A 38 -19.21 5.23 19.59
CA ARG A 38 -19.10 4.78 20.98
C ARG A 38 -18.00 5.51 21.76
N THR A 39 -16.87 5.80 21.13
CA THR A 39 -15.67 6.33 21.83
C THR A 39 -15.55 7.85 21.77
N GLU A 40 -16.12 8.50 20.75
CA GLU A 40 -16.03 9.94 20.50
C GLU A 40 -17.40 10.51 20.06
N PRO A 41 -18.45 10.42 20.90
CA PRO A 41 -19.81 10.82 20.53
C PRO A 41 -19.96 12.31 20.22
N ASP A 42 -19.08 13.16 20.76
CA ASP A 42 -19.08 14.61 20.53
C ASP A 42 -18.33 15.02 19.26
N SER A 43 -17.67 14.09 18.57
CA SER A 43 -16.98 14.39 17.32
C SER A 43 -17.98 14.67 16.20
N ALA A 44 -17.67 15.62 15.32
CA ALA A 44 -18.49 15.90 14.12
C ALA A 44 -18.69 14.64 13.25
N LEU A 45 -17.74 13.70 13.29
CA LEU A 45 -17.82 12.41 12.60
C LEU A 45 -18.85 11.44 13.21
N ALA A 46 -19.11 11.53 14.52
CA ALA A 46 -20.14 10.72 15.19
C ALA A 46 -21.56 11.23 14.92
N GLN A 47 -21.69 12.49 14.47
CA GLN A 47 -22.96 13.11 14.08
C GLN A 47 -23.37 12.78 12.64
N TYR A 48 -22.44 12.29 11.81
CA TYR A 48 -22.73 11.90 10.42
C TYR A 48 -23.65 10.68 10.35
N GLY A 49 -24.55 10.69 9.35
CA GLY A 49 -25.29 9.48 9.00
C GLY A 49 -24.35 8.39 8.44
N PRO A 50 -24.73 7.09 8.51
CA PRO A 50 -23.89 6.00 8.01
C PRO A 50 -23.43 6.19 6.56
N ASN A 51 -24.32 6.69 5.70
CA ASN A 51 -24.02 6.95 4.29
C ASN A 51 -23.11 8.18 4.09
N GLU A 52 -23.25 9.20 4.93
CA GLU A 52 -22.43 10.41 4.88
C GLU A 52 -21.01 10.10 5.33
N PHE A 53 -20.87 9.28 6.38
CA PHE A 53 -19.59 8.76 6.82
C PHE A 53 -18.91 7.90 5.74
N GLU A 54 -19.65 7.01 5.08
CA GLU A 54 -19.08 6.20 3.98
C GLU A 54 -18.61 7.08 2.81
N MET A 55 -19.36 8.13 2.45
CA MET A 55 -18.97 9.07 1.41
C MET A 55 -17.75 9.91 1.81
N ALA A 56 -17.69 10.41 3.04
CA ALA A 56 -16.54 11.12 3.57
C ALA A 56 -15.30 10.21 3.62
N TRP A 57 -15.48 8.96 4.03
CA TRP A 57 -14.43 7.95 4.04
C TRP A 57 -13.88 7.66 2.64
N LYS A 58 -14.76 7.48 1.65
CA LYS A 58 -14.36 7.31 0.24
C LYS A 58 -13.59 8.51 -0.30
N ARG A 59 -14.05 9.74 -0.02
CA ARG A 59 -13.32 10.96 -0.40
C ARG A 59 -11.95 11.05 0.24
N ALA A 60 -11.85 10.71 1.53
CA ALA A 60 -10.59 10.70 2.25
C ALA A 60 -9.63 9.62 1.72
N ILE A 61 -10.12 8.44 1.33
CA ILE A 61 -9.33 7.43 0.61
C ILE A 61 -8.82 7.96 -0.72
N ASP A 62 -9.68 8.57 -1.54
CA ASP A 62 -9.30 9.06 -2.86
C ASP A 62 -8.30 10.23 -2.76
N ALA A 63 -8.50 11.15 -1.81
CA ALA A 63 -7.55 12.21 -1.50
C ALA A 63 -6.21 11.64 -1.03
N ARG A 64 -6.22 10.65 -0.13
CA ARG A 64 -5.02 9.95 0.31
C ARG A 64 -4.33 9.21 -0.82
N LYS A 65 -5.07 8.60 -1.75
CA LYS A 65 -4.54 7.94 -2.94
C LYS A 65 -3.89 8.94 -3.90
N ARG A 66 -4.48 10.12 -4.08
CA ARG A 66 -3.87 11.22 -4.87
C ARG A 66 -2.58 11.72 -4.21
N ALA A 67 -2.60 11.95 -2.90
CA ALA A 67 -1.40 12.36 -2.15
C ALA A 67 -0.31 11.28 -2.22
N SER A 68 -0.69 10.01 -2.07
CA SER A 68 0.20 8.87 -2.25
C SER A 68 0.77 8.80 -3.67
N ASN A 69 -0.01 9.09 -4.71
CA ASN A 69 0.47 9.08 -6.09
C ASN A 69 1.48 10.20 -6.33
N ILE A 70 1.25 11.40 -5.79
CA ILE A 70 2.18 12.53 -5.91
C ILE A 70 3.48 12.22 -5.16
N ALA A 71 3.38 11.67 -3.94
CA ALA A 71 4.56 11.27 -3.16
C ALA A 71 5.30 10.10 -3.83
N ALA A 72 4.58 9.10 -4.35
CA ALA A 72 5.13 7.98 -5.10
C ALA A 72 5.86 8.45 -6.37
N LEU A 73 5.31 9.42 -7.10
CA LEU A 73 5.93 9.97 -8.30
C LEU A 73 7.30 10.61 -7.99
N LYS A 74 7.44 11.26 -6.82
CA LYS A 74 8.71 11.85 -6.38
C LYS A 74 9.78 10.81 -6.05
N VAL A 75 9.38 9.64 -5.55
CA VAL A 75 10.32 8.54 -5.22
C VAL A 75 10.48 7.52 -6.35
N LEU A 76 9.65 7.58 -7.38
CA LEU A 76 9.66 6.67 -8.52
C LEU A 76 11.03 6.59 -9.25
N PRO A 77 11.77 7.69 -9.47
CA PRO A 77 13.09 7.62 -10.09
C PRO A 77 14.10 6.86 -9.23
N LEU A 78 14.05 7.04 -7.91
CA LEU A 78 14.93 6.34 -6.99
C LEU A 78 14.57 4.84 -6.87
N MET A 79 13.28 4.53 -6.82
CA MET A 79 12.76 3.16 -6.91
C MET A 79 13.25 2.46 -8.19
N ALA A 80 13.11 3.13 -9.34
CA ALA A 80 13.58 2.63 -10.61
C ALA A 80 15.09 2.43 -10.63
N ALA A 81 15.86 3.35 -10.05
CA ALA A 81 17.31 3.23 -9.93
C ALA A 81 17.72 2.04 -9.04
N ILE A 82 17.04 1.81 -7.91
CA ILE A 82 17.32 0.67 -7.01
C ILE A 82 17.03 -0.66 -7.72
N LEU A 83 15.88 -0.77 -8.38
CA LEU A 83 15.50 -1.97 -9.13
C LEU A 83 16.44 -2.21 -10.32
N PHE A 84 16.80 -1.15 -11.04
CA PHE A 84 17.75 -1.22 -12.14
C PHE A 84 19.13 -1.66 -11.65
N ALA A 85 19.64 -1.11 -10.54
CA ALA A 85 20.92 -1.51 -9.96
C ALA A 85 20.91 -2.99 -9.51
N GLY A 86 19.82 -3.45 -8.88
CA GLY A 86 19.67 -4.85 -8.46
C GLY A 86 19.63 -5.86 -9.61
N PHE A 87 19.27 -5.41 -10.82
CA PHE A 87 19.23 -6.24 -12.02
C PHE A 87 20.49 -6.10 -12.89
N ALA A 88 20.92 -4.85 -13.17
CA ALA A 88 21.99 -4.54 -14.10
C ALA A 88 23.38 -4.81 -13.53
N ILE A 89 23.62 -4.58 -12.23
CA ILE A 89 24.94 -4.80 -11.63
C ILE A 89 25.29 -6.30 -11.64
N PRO A 90 24.39 -7.23 -11.22
CA PRO A 90 24.68 -8.65 -11.32
C PRO A 90 24.87 -9.13 -12.77
N LEU A 91 24.09 -8.57 -13.71
CA LEU A 91 24.18 -8.94 -15.13
C LEU A 91 25.50 -8.47 -15.78
N LEU A 92 26.00 -7.28 -15.42
CA LEU A 92 27.17 -6.66 -16.05
C LEU A 92 28.50 -7.02 -15.38
N VAL A 93 28.50 -7.32 -14.07
CA VAL A 93 29.73 -7.48 -13.28
C VAL A 93 29.99 -8.93 -12.88
N LEU A 94 28.94 -9.74 -12.69
CA LEU A 94 29.03 -11.06 -12.05
C LEU A 94 28.66 -12.20 -12.99
N ASN A 95 28.88 -11.99 -14.30
CA ASN A 95 28.56 -12.87 -15.41
C ASN A 95 28.90 -14.33 -15.08
N ASP A 96 27.88 -15.11 -14.67
CA ASP A 96 27.68 -16.57 -14.89
C ASP A 96 26.71 -17.23 -13.88
N ASP A 97 26.41 -16.63 -12.72
CA ASP A 97 25.52 -17.24 -11.71
C ASP A 97 24.12 -16.61 -11.66
N GLY A 98 23.14 -17.28 -12.27
CA GLY A 98 21.72 -16.88 -12.22
C GLY A 98 21.17 -16.72 -10.79
N THR A 99 21.76 -17.37 -9.80
CA THR A 99 21.43 -17.23 -8.38
C THR A 99 21.73 -15.83 -7.83
N LEU A 100 22.82 -15.19 -8.27
CA LEU A 100 23.18 -13.84 -7.84
C LEU A 100 22.27 -12.78 -8.46
N LEU A 101 21.82 -13.01 -9.69
CA LEU A 101 20.84 -12.14 -10.34
C LEU A 101 19.47 -12.20 -9.64
N VAL A 102 19.04 -13.41 -9.24
CA VAL A 102 17.82 -13.60 -8.44
C VAL A 102 17.95 -12.93 -7.07
N LEU A 103 19.08 -13.12 -6.37
CA LEU A 103 19.33 -12.48 -5.07
C LEU A 103 19.38 -10.95 -5.18
N GLY A 104 20.09 -10.41 -6.15
CA GLY A 104 20.19 -8.97 -6.38
C GLY A 104 18.83 -8.33 -6.67
N THR A 105 18.02 -8.99 -7.50
CA THR A 105 16.67 -8.52 -7.82
C THR A 105 15.73 -8.60 -6.60
N LEU A 106 15.81 -9.67 -5.80
CA LEU A 106 15.02 -9.81 -4.57
C LEU A 106 15.39 -8.76 -3.52
N ILE A 107 16.68 -8.51 -3.31
CA ILE A 107 17.16 -7.49 -2.37
C ILE A 107 16.72 -6.11 -2.82
N ALA A 108 16.93 -5.76 -4.10
CA ALA A 108 16.49 -4.49 -4.64
C ALA A 108 14.97 -4.31 -4.58
N GLY A 109 14.19 -5.37 -4.88
CA GLY A 109 12.75 -5.38 -4.72
C GLY A 109 12.32 -5.12 -3.27
N GLY A 110 12.96 -5.79 -2.31
CA GLY A 110 12.72 -5.60 -0.88
C GLY A 110 13.04 -4.17 -0.40
N VAL A 111 14.20 -3.64 -0.80
CA VAL A 111 14.63 -2.28 -0.46
C VAL A 111 13.68 -1.24 -1.06
N ALA A 112 13.26 -1.44 -2.31
CA ALA A 112 12.33 -0.56 -2.99
C ALA A 112 10.96 -0.56 -2.29
N LEU A 113 10.41 -1.73 -1.95
CA LEU A 113 9.16 -1.83 -1.19
C LEU A 113 9.26 -1.19 0.21
N TRP A 114 10.37 -1.42 0.91
CA TRP A 114 10.62 -0.79 2.22
C TRP A 114 10.70 0.73 2.13
N TYR A 115 11.38 1.25 1.11
CA TYR A 115 11.49 2.68 0.87
C TYR A 115 10.13 3.31 0.51
N MET A 116 9.33 2.64 -0.33
CA MET A 116 7.97 3.05 -0.65
C MET A 116 7.11 3.12 0.61
N LYS A 117 7.19 2.11 1.49
CA LYS A 117 6.47 2.13 2.76
C LYS A 117 6.88 3.34 3.62
N THR A 118 8.16 3.50 3.88
CA THR A 118 8.66 4.49 4.84
C THR A 118 8.56 5.94 4.36
N LYS A 119 8.68 6.18 3.04
CA LYS A 119 8.70 7.54 2.47
C LYS A 119 7.41 7.97 1.80
N VAL A 120 6.51 7.03 1.47
CA VAL A 120 5.24 7.33 0.82
C VAL A 120 4.07 6.97 1.72
N LEU A 121 4.05 5.77 2.30
CA LEU A 121 2.87 5.26 3.01
C LEU A 121 2.79 5.69 4.47
N ASP A 122 3.89 5.57 5.21
CA ASP A 122 3.98 5.90 6.63
C ASP A 122 3.79 7.41 6.94
N PRO A 123 4.24 8.37 6.11
CA PRO A 123 4.02 9.79 6.35
C PRO A 123 2.60 10.27 5.99
N LEU A 124 1.80 9.45 5.30
CA LEU A 124 0.44 9.84 4.95
C LEU A 124 -0.43 9.81 6.21
N PRO A 125 -1.17 10.90 6.52
CA PRO A 125 -2.07 10.92 7.67
C PRO A 125 -3.09 9.78 7.58
N SER A 126 -3.56 9.35 8.75
CA SER A 126 -4.63 8.36 8.81
C SER A 126 -5.89 8.92 8.17
N ILE A 127 -6.74 8.04 7.61
CA ILE A 127 -8.00 8.46 6.98
C ILE A 127 -8.87 9.20 8.01
N LEU A 128 -8.85 8.75 9.26
CA LEU A 128 -9.56 9.37 10.38
C LEU A 128 -9.07 10.78 10.68
N ASP A 129 -7.75 11.02 10.71
CA ASP A 129 -7.21 12.36 10.94
C ASP A 129 -7.58 13.32 9.81
N PHE A 130 -7.65 12.83 8.59
CA PHE A 130 -8.08 13.62 7.43
C PHE A 130 -9.55 14.02 7.56
N MET A 131 -10.42 13.06 7.87
CA MET A 131 -11.84 13.34 8.08
C MET A 131 -12.08 14.26 9.28
N LYS A 132 -11.33 14.12 10.39
CA LYS A 132 -11.44 15.01 11.55
C LYS A 132 -11.05 16.45 11.22
N ARG A 133 -10.05 16.66 10.34
CA ARG A 133 -9.66 17.99 9.87
C ARG A 133 -10.67 18.62 8.89
N GLU A 134 -11.40 17.82 8.13
CA GLU A 134 -12.45 18.33 7.23
C GLU A 134 -13.78 18.58 7.94
N ALA A 135 -14.05 17.90 9.06
CA ALA A 135 -15.33 17.97 9.78
C ALA A 135 -15.37 18.98 10.94
N GLY A 136 -14.22 19.48 11.41
CA GLY A 136 -14.11 20.53 12.44
C GLY A 136 -13.92 21.91 11.84
#